data_AF-A0A1G2VST1-F1
#
_entry.id   AF-A0A1G2VST1-F1
#
_cell.length_a   1.000
_cell.length_b   1.000
_cell.length_c   1.000
_cell.angle_alpha   90.00
_cell.angle_beta   90.00
_cell.angle_gamma   90.00
#
_symmetry.space_group_name_H-M   'P 1'
#
loop_
_entity.id
_entity.type
_entity.pdbx_description
1 polymer ?
#
loop_
_entity_poly.entity_id
_entity_poly.type
_entity_poly.pdbx_seq_one_letter_code
_entity_poly.pdbx_strand_id
1 'polypeptide(L)'
;MTRQLPPTVCLDSSAVRRIREDKKLTQLYVSKVVGVTTDTISRWENNRYPTIKRENALRLAEALEIDVEAILEGGRDEGEGLAEFPSSSRRHYPWLLAVAVLAILSATFFFWRTRQQEAPLHGLAADRWLPRFASPGSVIPVHIRLEPDTGLKGFILREHFPGGWQLIEAIPPPSSLDNEQGNVRWIVKPGEDRKGISYLVKVDERAPVDRMESLAGEIVVGPEGRSKPVPVRGATRIQVSPYHWADLNGDWRIDDGEMLLASDTFEVMKGVHLDWNQLEKLWDSGSYQWDAGTARFVPVKAEPAPDSSSPPLVR
;
A
#
# COMPACT_ATOMS: atom_id res chain seq x y z
N MET A 1 -36.05 -46.92 -16.19
CA MET A 1 -36.65 -46.28 -17.38
C MET A 1 -35.82 -45.04 -17.68
N THR A 2 -34.98 -45.08 -18.71
CA THR A 2 -34.06 -43.96 -19.01
C THR A 2 -34.85 -42.84 -19.67
N ARG A 3 -35.07 -41.74 -18.96
CA ARG A 3 -35.71 -40.54 -19.52
C ARG A 3 -34.77 -39.99 -20.60
N GLN A 4 -35.20 -39.93 -21.85
CA GLN A 4 -34.37 -39.33 -22.90
C GLN A 4 -34.21 -37.83 -22.62
N LEU A 5 -32.99 -37.41 -22.25
CA LEU A 5 -32.68 -36.00 -22.03
C LEU A 5 -32.73 -35.22 -23.36
N PRO A 6 -33.28 -33.99 -23.37
CA PRO A 6 -33.26 -33.11 -24.53
C PRO A 6 -31.82 -32.77 -24.95
N PRO A 7 -31.58 -32.29 -26.19
CA PRO A 7 -30.23 -32.01 -26.70
C PRO A 7 -29.48 -30.93 -25.90
N THR A 8 -30.22 -30.06 -25.23
CA THR A 8 -29.70 -29.07 -24.28
C THR A 8 -30.48 -29.15 -22.98
N VAL A 9 -29.78 -29.05 -21.86
CA VAL A 9 -30.33 -29.19 -20.50
C VAL A 9 -29.92 -28.00 -19.64
N CYS A 10 -30.73 -27.68 -18.63
CA CYS A 10 -30.45 -26.61 -17.67
C CYS A 10 -29.83 -27.20 -16.40
N LEU A 11 -28.66 -26.70 -16.00
CA LEU A 11 -27.96 -27.16 -14.81
C LEU A 11 -28.49 -26.49 -13.55
N ASP A 12 -28.60 -27.25 -12.46
CA ASP A 12 -28.57 -26.69 -11.12
C ASP A 12 -27.12 -26.35 -10.76
N SER A 13 -26.71 -25.12 -11.09
CA SER A 13 -25.37 -24.58 -10.82
C SER A 13 -24.95 -24.73 -9.36
N SER A 14 -25.92 -24.62 -8.43
CA SER A 14 -25.66 -24.70 -7.00
C SER A 14 -25.41 -26.15 -6.56
N ALA A 15 -26.15 -27.11 -7.11
CA ALA A 15 -25.95 -28.53 -6.86
C ALA A 15 -24.60 -29.00 -7.42
N VAL A 16 -24.23 -28.60 -8.64
CA VAL A 16 -22.92 -28.92 -9.24
C VAL A 16 -21.78 -28.46 -8.34
N ARG A 17 -21.82 -27.21 -7.86
CA ARG A 17 -20.80 -26.65 -6.97
C ARG A 17 -20.75 -27.38 -5.63
N ARG A 18 -21.91 -27.57 -4.99
CA ARG A 18 -22.02 -28.24 -3.68
C ARG A 18 -21.46 -29.65 -3.74
N ILE A 19 -21.88 -30.46 -4.72
CA ILE A 19 -21.44 -31.84 -4.86
C ILE A 19 -19.93 -31.92 -5.13
N ARG A 20 -19.40 -31.01 -5.96
CA ARG A 20 -17.95 -30.93 -6.20
C ARG A 20 -17.18 -30.65 -4.89
N GLU A 21 -17.64 -29.67 -4.11
CA GLU A 21 -17.00 -29.26 -2.86
C GLU A 21 -17.12 -30.34 -1.77
N ASP A 22 -18.27 -31.00 -1.66
CA ASP A 22 -18.48 -32.13 -0.75
C ASP A 22 -17.55 -33.30 -1.06
N LYS A 23 -17.32 -33.59 -2.35
CA LYS A 23 -16.35 -34.59 -2.82
C LYS A 23 -14.90 -34.10 -2.81
N LYS A 24 -14.64 -32.86 -2.33
CA LYS A 24 -13.31 -32.22 -2.28
C LYS A 24 -12.58 -32.18 -3.62
N LEU A 25 -13.32 -32.12 -4.72
CA LEU A 25 -12.78 -32.06 -6.07
C LEU A 25 -12.45 -30.61 -6.46
N THR A 26 -11.31 -30.42 -7.13
CA THR A 26 -10.94 -29.11 -7.68
C THR A 26 -11.64 -28.88 -9.02
N GLN A 27 -11.92 -27.63 -9.37
CA GLN A 27 -12.44 -27.30 -10.70
C GLN A 27 -11.47 -27.75 -11.82
N LEU A 28 -10.16 -27.70 -11.56
CA LEU A 28 -9.12 -28.18 -12.47
C LEU A 28 -9.21 -29.71 -12.72
N TYR A 29 -9.55 -30.48 -11.69
CA TYR A 29 -9.76 -31.92 -11.84
C TYR A 29 -11.00 -32.20 -12.68
N VAL A 30 -12.14 -31.59 -12.32
CA VAL A 30 -13.42 -31.77 -13.04
C VAL A 30 -13.28 -31.34 -14.50
N SER A 31 -12.60 -30.24 -14.78
CA SER A 31 -12.41 -29.75 -16.16
C SER A 31 -11.63 -30.75 -17.04
N LYS A 32 -10.62 -31.42 -16.47
CA LYS A 32 -9.85 -32.46 -17.17
C LYS A 32 -10.70 -33.68 -17.51
N VAL A 33 -11.53 -34.14 -16.57
CA VAL A 33 -12.39 -35.32 -16.77
C VAL A 33 -13.51 -35.02 -17.77
N VAL A 34 -14.13 -33.84 -17.68
CA VAL A 34 -15.21 -33.41 -18.59
C VAL A 34 -14.69 -33.05 -19.99
N GLY A 35 -13.41 -32.69 -20.10
CA GLY A 35 -12.78 -32.29 -21.36
C GLY A 35 -13.08 -30.84 -21.76
N VAL A 36 -13.19 -29.95 -20.77
CA VAL A 36 -13.42 -28.50 -20.95
C VAL A 36 -12.39 -27.69 -20.15
N THR A 37 -12.39 -26.37 -20.31
CA THR A 37 -11.50 -25.48 -19.53
C THR A 37 -12.03 -25.26 -18.11
N THR A 38 -11.15 -24.96 -17.16
CA THR A 38 -11.54 -24.61 -15.77
C THR A 38 -12.48 -23.40 -15.72
N ASP A 39 -12.29 -22.43 -16.62
CA ASP A 39 -13.18 -21.28 -16.77
C ASP A 39 -14.61 -21.69 -17.21
N THR A 40 -14.75 -22.74 -18.03
CA THR A 40 -16.06 -23.27 -18.41
C THR A 40 -16.79 -23.87 -17.21
N ILE A 41 -16.10 -24.67 -16.38
CA ILE A 41 -16.66 -25.21 -15.13
C ILE A 41 -17.06 -24.08 -14.17
N SER A 42 -16.20 -23.07 -14.01
CA SER A 42 -16.49 -21.90 -13.19
C SER A 42 -17.74 -21.16 -13.66
N ARG A 43 -17.97 -21.03 -14.97
CA ARG A 43 -19.16 -20.38 -15.50
C ARG A 43 -20.43 -21.18 -15.28
N TRP A 44 -20.37 -22.52 -15.33
CA TRP A 44 -21.50 -23.38 -15.00
C TRP A 44 -21.86 -23.32 -13.52
N GLU A 45 -20.88 -23.35 -12.61
CA GLU A 45 -21.10 -23.27 -11.16
C GLU A 45 -21.62 -21.89 -10.69
N ASN A 46 -21.27 -20.83 -11.42
CA ASN A 46 -21.70 -19.46 -11.10
C ASN A 46 -22.96 -19.03 -11.87
N ASN A 47 -23.68 -19.97 -12.49
CA ASN A 47 -24.89 -19.71 -13.27
C ASN A 47 -24.73 -18.63 -14.36
N ARG A 48 -23.54 -18.55 -14.97
CA ARG A 48 -23.29 -17.65 -16.11
C ARG A 48 -23.72 -18.26 -17.43
N TYR A 49 -23.75 -19.59 -17.51
CA TYR A 49 -24.29 -20.38 -18.62
C TYR A 49 -25.12 -21.55 -18.07
N PRO A 50 -26.40 -21.32 -17.70
CA PRO A 50 -27.27 -22.36 -17.15
C PRO A 50 -27.54 -23.49 -18.13
N THR A 51 -27.66 -23.16 -19.42
CA THR A 51 -27.96 -24.15 -20.47
C THR A 51 -26.67 -24.72 -21.06
N ILE A 52 -26.54 -26.04 -21.05
CA ILE A 52 -25.41 -26.76 -21.65
C ILE A 52 -25.87 -27.90 -22.57
N LYS A 53 -24.97 -28.37 -23.43
CA LYS A 53 -25.21 -29.56 -24.26
C LYS A 53 -25.37 -30.79 -23.36
N ARG A 54 -26.29 -31.68 -23.73
CA ARG A 54 -26.54 -32.94 -23.02
C ARG A 54 -25.26 -33.75 -22.79
N GLU A 55 -24.38 -33.82 -23.79
CA GLU A 55 -23.13 -34.58 -23.72
C GLU A 55 -22.21 -34.04 -22.62
N ASN A 56 -22.21 -32.72 -22.41
CA ASN A 56 -21.44 -32.10 -21.33
C ASN A 56 -22.06 -32.35 -19.95
N ALA A 57 -23.39 -32.38 -19.86
CA ALA A 57 -24.08 -32.69 -18.61
C ALA A 57 -23.82 -34.14 -18.17
N LEU A 58 -23.84 -35.08 -19.11
CA LEU A 58 -23.52 -36.48 -18.84
C LEU A 58 -22.08 -36.66 -18.37
N ARG A 59 -21.11 -36.02 -19.03
CA ARG A 59 -19.70 -36.05 -18.60
C ARG A 59 -19.49 -35.38 -17.25
N LEU A 60 -20.25 -34.33 -16.94
CA LEU A 60 -20.20 -33.67 -15.65
C LEU A 60 -20.76 -34.57 -14.54
N ALA A 61 -21.87 -35.26 -14.79
CA ALA A 61 -22.43 -36.25 -13.88
C ALA A 61 -21.48 -37.43 -13.64
N GLU A 62 -20.83 -37.92 -14.70
CA GLU A 62 -19.79 -38.96 -14.64
C GLU A 62 -18.58 -38.50 -13.82
N ALA A 63 -18.06 -37.29 -14.08
CA ALA A 63 -16.94 -36.72 -13.33
C ALA A 63 -17.25 -36.48 -11.85
N LEU A 64 -18.52 -36.24 -11.53
CA LEU A 64 -19.03 -36.09 -10.17
C LEU A 64 -19.54 -37.40 -9.58
N GLU A 65 -19.48 -38.53 -10.31
CA GLU A 65 -19.97 -39.86 -9.94
C GLU A 65 -21.38 -39.81 -9.29
N ILE A 66 -22.32 -39.19 -9.99
CA ILE A 66 -23.72 -39.07 -9.58
C ILE A 66 -24.64 -39.23 -10.79
N ASP A 67 -25.93 -39.40 -10.52
CA ASP A 67 -26.92 -39.38 -11.60
C ASP A 67 -27.07 -37.97 -12.20
N VAL A 68 -27.33 -37.90 -13.50
CA VAL A 68 -27.41 -36.64 -14.23
C VAL A 68 -28.59 -35.80 -13.75
N GLU A 69 -29.69 -36.41 -13.32
CA GLU A 69 -30.85 -35.72 -12.76
C GLU A 69 -30.53 -34.93 -11.50
N ALA A 70 -29.51 -35.33 -10.73
CA ALA A 70 -29.10 -34.64 -9.51
C ALA A 70 -28.41 -33.30 -9.79
N ILE A 71 -28.01 -33.02 -11.04
CA ILE A 71 -27.41 -31.76 -11.47
C ILE A 71 -28.30 -30.96 -12.43
N LEU A 72 -29.55 -31.39 -12.67
CA LEU A 72 -30.50 -30.69 -13.52
C LEU A 72 -31.55 -29.94 -12.70
N GLU A 73 -31.95 -28.76 -13.18
CA GLU A 73 -33.10 -28.04 -12.62
C GLU A 73 -34.38 -28.88 -12.84
N GLY A 74 -35.00 -29.35 -11.76
CA GLY A 74 -36.23 -30.17 -11.78
C GLY A 74 -36.09 -31.61 -11.28
N GLY A 75 -34.92 -32.04 -10.80
CA GLY A 75 -34.68 -33.37 -10.21
C GLY A 75 -35.18 -33.57 -8.76
N ARG A 76 -36.15 -32.77 -8.29
CA ARG A 76 -36.84 -32.99 -7.00
C ARG A 76 -38.21 -33.58 -7.27
N ASP A 77 -38.32 -34.90 -7.20
CA ASP A 77 -39.61 -35.52 -6.93
C ASP A 77 -40.07 -35.10 -5.52
N GLU A 78 -41.28 -34.57 -5.50
CA GLU A 78 -42.11 -34.36 -4.33
C GLU A 78 -42.40 -35.71 -3.66
N GLY A 79 -42.30 -35.77 -2.33
CA GLY A 79 -42.49 -37.00 -1.58
C GLY A 79 -42.56 -36.79 -0.07
N GLU A 80 -43.71 -36.26 0.36
CA GLU A 80 -44.41 -36.49 1.63
C GLU A 80 -43.79 -36.05 2.97
N GLY A 81 -44.57 -35.18 3.64
CA GLY A 81 -44.40 -34.79 5.02
C GLY A 81 -45.34 -33.64 5.39
N LEU A 82 -46.63 -33.78 5.07
CA LEU A 82 -47.68 -32.94 5.65
C LEU A 82 -47.73 -33.24 7.15
N ALA A 83 -47.05 -32.41 7.94
CA ALA A 83 -47.29 -32.29 9.36
C ALA A 83 -47.50 -30.79 9.66
N GLU A 84 -48.70 -30.49 10.12
CA GLU A 84 -49.18 -29.17 10.55
C GLU A 84 -48.17 -28.48 11.46
N PHE A 85 -47.81 -27.23 11.13
CA PHE A 85 -47.27 -26.31 12.13
C PHE A 85 -48.38 -25.38 12.60
N PRO A 86 -48.60 -25.26 13.92
CA PRO A 86 -49.68 -24.47 14.45
C PRO A 86 -49.41 -22.98 14.21
N SER A 87 -50.52 -22.26 14.04
CA SER A 87 -50.63 -20.81 14.04
C SER A 87 -49.67 -20.14 15.02
N SER A 88 -48.87 -19.17 14.56
CA SER A 88 -48.36 -18.16 15.47
C SER A 88 -48.29 -16.77 14.83
N SER A 89 -49.12 -15.90 15.42
CA SER A 89 -49.04 -14.45 15.56
C SER A 89 -48.35 -13.62 14.48
N ARG A 90 -49.14 -12.72 13.88
CA ARG A 90 -48.68 -11.39 13.45
C ARG A 90 -47.85 -10.77 14.59
N ARG A 91 -46.53 -10.76 14.45
CA ARG A 91 -45.62 -9.96 15.28
C ARG A 91 -44.61 -9.27 14.38
N HIS A 92 -44.46 -7.99 14.64
CA HIS A 92 -43.83 -6.96 13.82
C HIS A 92 -42.43 -7.35 13.32
N TYR A 93 -42.22 -7.28 12.00
CA TYR A 93 -40.94 -7.51 11.31
C TYR A 93 -40.11 -6.24 10.95
N PRO A 94 -40.20 -5.07 11.63
CA PRO A 94 -39.38 -3.92 11.24
C PRO A 94 -37.88 -4.17 11.49
N TRP A 95 -37.53 -5.11 12.37
CA TRP A 95 -36.13 -5.44 12.68
C TRP A 95 -35.43 -6.22 11.56
N LEU A 96 -36.10 -7.16 10.88
CA LEU A 96 -35.50 -7.87 9.74
C LEU A 96 -35.28 -6.94 8.55
N LEU A 97 -36.18 -5.97 8.33
CA LEU A 97 -36.00 -4.91 7.34
C LEU A 97 -34.82 -4.00 7.71
N ALA A 98 -34.67 -3.63 8.98
CA ALA A 98 -33.55 -2.82 9.45
C ALA A 98 -32.20 -3.54 9.26
N VAL A 99 -32.12 -4.85 9.54
CA VAL A 99 -30.91 -5.66 9.33
C VAL A 99 -30.57 -5.78 7.84
N ALA A 100 -31.57 -6.00 6.99
CA ALA A 100 -31.36 -6.06 5.54
C ALA A 100 -30.86 -4.72 4.97
N VAL A 101 -31.43 -3.60 5.41
CA VAL A 101 -30.97 -2.25 5.01
C VAL A 101 -29.55 -2.00 5.51
N LEU A 102 -29.23 -2.37 6.75
CA LEU A 102 -27.87 -2.20 7.30
C LEU A 102 -26.85 -3.05 6.54
N ALA A 103 -27.22 -4.28 6.15
CA ALA A 103 -26.35 -5.16 5.36
C ALA A 103 -26.10 -4.60 3.95
N ILE A 104 -27.13 -4.05 3.30
CA ILE A 104 -27.00 -3.37 2.00
C ILE A 104 -26.11 -2.14 2.13
N LEU A 105 -26.35 -1.29 3.15
CA LEU A 105 -25.53 -0.10 3.40
C LEU A 105 -24.07 -0.47 3.66
N SER A 106 -23.81 -1.52 4.45
CA SER A 106 -22.48 -2.04 4.73
C SER A 106 -21.81 -2.58 3.48
N ALA A 107 -22.53 -3.33 2.65
CA ALA A 107 -22.03 -3.86 1.38
C ALA A 107 -21.74 -2.73 0.38
N THR A 108 -22.60 -1.72 0.28
CA THR A 108 -22.35 -0.54 -0.56
C THR A 108 -21.18 0.28 -0.04
N PHE A 109 -21.04 0.46 1.27
CA PHE A 109 -19.89 1.15 1.87
C PHE A 109 -18.60 0.39 1.63
N PHE A 110 -18.62 -0.93 1.80
CA PHE A 110 -17.47 -1.80 1.55
C PHE A 110 -17.10 -1.81 0.06
N PHE A 111 -18.09 -1.89 -0.83
CA PHE A 111 -17.91 -1.80 -2.29
C PHE A 111 -17.39 -0.43 -2.72
N TRP A 112 -17.86 0.65 -2.10
CA TRP A 112 -17.38 2.00 -2.35
C TRP A 112 -15.93 2.16 -1.86
N ARG A 113 -15.60 1.62 -0.69
CA ARG A 113 -14.25 1.63 -0.12
C ARG A 113 -13.26 0.77 -0.92
N THR A 114 -13.68 -0.39 -1.44
CA THR A 114 -12.83 -1.22 -2.31
C THR A 114 -12.70 -0.64 -3.71
N ARG A 115 -13.71 0.11 -4.21
CA ARG A 115 -13.54 0.91 -5.44
C ARG A 115 -12.67 2.15 -5.27
N GLN A 116 -12.51 2.68 -4.06
CA GLN A 116 -11.52 3.72 -3.76
C GLN A 116 -10.08 3.19 -3.71
N GLN A 117 -9.87 1.87 -3.70
CA GLN A 117 -8.58 1.30 -4.09
C GLN A 117 -8.48 1.37 -5.61
N GLU A 118 -8.24 2.59 -6.12
CA GLU A 118 -8.06 2.83 -7.55
C GLU A 118 -6.80 2.10 -8.02
N ALA A 119 -6.94 1.30 -9.08
CA ALA A 119 -5.82 0.63 -9.72
C ALA A 119 -4.76 1.68 -10.09
N PRO A 120 -3.46 1.43 -9.80
CA PRO A 120 -2.42 2.36 -10.19
C PRO A 120 -2.51 2.57 -11.70
N LEU A 121 -2.52 3.84 -12.13
CA LEU A 121 -2.30 4.19 -13.53
C LEU A 121 -1.08 3.39 -13.99
N HIS A 122 -1.28 2.50 -14.97
CA HIS A 122 -0.20 1.69 -15.53
C HIS A 122 0.93 2.64 -15.99
N GLY A 123 2.09 2.57 -15.33
CA GLY A 123 3.30 3.24 -15.80
C GLY A 123 4.17 3.81 -14.69
N LEU A 124 3.74 4.87 -14.02
CA LEU A 124 4.64 5.70 -13.20
C LEU A 124 4.37 5.58 -11.70
N ALA A 125 5.34 5.02 -10.97
CA ALA A 125 5.39 5.07 -9.51
C ALA A 125 6.57 5.92 -9.03
N ALA A 126 6.39 6.54 -7.88
CA ALA A 126 7.47 7.19 -7.15
C ALA A 126 7.44 6.78 -5.69
N ASP A 127 8.62 6.54 -5.15
CA ASP A 127 8.83 6.16 -3.76
C ASP A 127 9.74 7.17 -3.10
N ARG A 128 9.25 7.79 -2.02
CA ARG A 128 10.00 8.75 -1.22
C ARG A 128 10.63 8.07 -0.03
N TRP A 129 11.90 8.34 0.15
CA TRP A 129 12.59 8.17 1.42
C TRP A 129 12.59 9.49 2.19
N LEU A 130 12.29 9.40 3.48
CA LEU A 130 12.21 10.52 4.41
C LEU A 130 12.87 10.09 5.72
N PRO A 131 13.74 10.91 6.33
CA PRO A 131 14.32 10.60 7.62
C PRO A 131 13.23 10.57 8.71
N ARG A 132 13.56 9.91 9.81
CA ARG A 132 12.62 9.73 10.93
C ARG A 132 12.45 11.03 11.73
N PHE A 133 13.53 11.78 11.89
CA PHE A 133 13.58 12.98 12.71
C PHE A 133 13.95 14.23 11.90
N ALA A 134 13.40 15.35 12.35
CA ALA A 134 13.69 16.69 11.86
C ALA A 134 13.86 17.64 13.05
N SER A 135 15.07 18.09 13.33
CA SER A 135 15.28 19.12 14.36
C SER A 135 14.85 20.50 13.85
N PRO A 136 14.20 21.35 14.66
CA PRO A 136 13.85 22.71 14.26
C PRO A 136 15.04 23.49 13.70
N GLY A 137 14.90 24.18 12.56
CA GLY A 137 16.00 24.94 11.95
C GLY A 137 17.10 24.12 11.26
N SER A 138 17.14 22.80 11.46
CA SER A 138 18.09 21.91 10.79
C SER A 138 17.74 21.67 9.33
N VAL A 139 18.68 21.10 8.58
CA VAL A 139 18.48 20.68 7.19
C VAL A 139 18.32 19.17 7.13
N ILE A 140 17.28 18.70 6.45
CA ILE A 140 17.03 17.27 6.27
C ILE A 140 17.15 16.86 4.79
N PRO A 141 17.72 15.67 4.52
CA PRO A 141 17.71 15.07 3.19
C PRO A 141 16.35 14.45 2.86
N VAL A 142 15.89 14.60 1.63
CA VAL A 142 14.74 13.86 1.08
C VAL A 142 15.07 13.43 -0.34
N HIS A 143 14.75 12.18 -0.69
CA HIS A 143 14.90 11.72 -2.07
C HIS A 143 13.69 10.91 -2.52
N ILE A 144 13.33 11.11 -3.78
CA ILE A 144 12.22 10.44 -4.45
C ILE A 144 12.81 9.64 -5.60
N ARG A 145 12.65 8.32 -5.54
CA ARG A 145 12.98 7.42 -6.64
C ARG A 145 11.80 7.35 -7.59
N LEU A 146 12.08 7.42 -8.88
CA LEU A 146 11.09 7.27 -9.94
C LEU A 146 11.28 5.90 -10.58
N GLU A 147 10.21 5.10 -10.65
CA GLU A 147 10.28 3.82 -11.37
C GLU A 147 10.36 4.10 -12.89
N PRO A 148 11.29 3.45 -13.61
CA PRO A 148 11.44 3.65 -15.05
C PRO A 148 10.25 3.06 -15.78
N ASP A 149 9.53 3.90 -16.52
CA ASP A 149 8.49 3.46 -17.44
C ASP A 149 8.92 3.74 -18.89
N THR A 150 8.90 2.68 -19.69
CA THR A 150 9.41 2.59 -21.07
C THR A 150 8.54 3.34 -22.10
N GLY A 151 7.78 4.35 -21.70
CA GLY A 151 6.88 5.09 -22.59
C GLY A 151 6.27 6.37 -22.03
N LEU A 152 6.89 6.98 -21.00
CA LEU A 152 6.29 8.12 -20.29
C LEU A 152 5.94 9.29 -21.23
N LYS A 153 4.65 9.55 -21.33
CA LYS A 153 4.14 10.90 -21.57
C LYS A 153 4.59 11.73 -20.37
N GLY A 154 5.26 12.86 -20.60
CA GLY A 154 5.81 13.71 -19.54
C GLY A 154 4.84 13.94 -18.38
N PHE A 155 5.40 14.16 -17.19
CA PHE A 155 4.65 14.22 -15.94
C PHE A 155 5.05 15.44 -15.11
N ILE A 156 4.20 15.77 -14.15
CA ILE A 156 4.45 16.79 -13.14
C ILE A 156 4.50 16.09 -11.79
N LEU A 157 5.63 16.18 -11.10
CA LEU A 157 5.76 15.80 -9.71
C LEU A 157 5.58 17.04 -8.84
N ARG A 158 4.73 16.93 -7.82
CA ARG A 158 4.45 17.99 -6.86
C ARG A 158 4.75 17.46 -5.47
N GLU A 159 5.49 18.22 -4.67
CA GLU A 159 5.69 17.97 -3.25
C GLU A 159 5.15 19.13 -2.44
N HIS A 160 4.60 18.79 -1.28
CA HIS A 160 4.04 19.69 -0.29
C HIS A 160 4.71 19.37 1.06
N PHE A 161 5.43 20.34 1.61
CA PHE A 161 6.03 20.30 2.94
C PHE A 161 5.30 21.21 3.91
N PRO A 162 5.46 21.02 5.24
CA PRO A 162 4.80 21.85 6.24
C PRO A 162 5.09 23.35 6.05
N GLY A 163 4.13 24.19 6.40
CA GLY A 163 4.30 25.65 6.32
C GLY A 163 5.51 26.13 7.12
N GLY A 164 6.26 27.07 6.57
CA GLY A 164 7.49 27.60 7.17
C GLY A 164 8.75 26.78 6.88
N TRP A 165 8.63 25.55 6.41
CA TRP A 165 9.77 24.76 5.94
C TRP A 165 10.17 25.27 4.56
N GLN A 166 11.46 25.16 4.21
CA GLN A 166 12.00 25.77 3.00
C GLN A 166 12.85 24.78 2.22
N LEU A 167 12.57 24.60 0.93
CA LEU A 167 13.50 23.92 0.05
C LEU A 167 14.70 24.83 -0.18
N ILE A 168 15.88 24.36 0.22
CA ILE A 168 17.16 25.07 0.06
C ILE A 168 17.83 24.68 -1.26
N GLU A 169 17.81 23.38 -1.57
CA GLU A 169 18.54 22.83 -2.70
C GLU A 169 17.81 21.60 -3.26
N ALA A 170 17.88 21.40 -4.58
CA ALA A 170 17.35 20.20 -5.21
C ALA A 170 18.11 19.87 -6.51
N ILE A 171 18.22 18.57 -6.78
CA ILE A 171 18.69 18.03 -8.04
C ILE A 171 17.69 17.00 -8.55
N PRO A 172 17.16 17.19 -9.77
CA PRO A 172 17.27 18.40 -10.59
C PRO A 172 16.58 19.62 -9.94
N PRO A 173 16.92 20.86 -10.37
CA PRO A 173 16.28 22.05 -9.84
C PRO A 173 14.76 22.04 -10.12
N PRO A 174 13.95 22.63 -9.23
CA PRO A 174 12.51 22.66 -9.40
C PRO A 174 12.11 23.58 -10.55
N SER A 175 11.01 23.23 -11.22
CA SER A 175 10.42 24.07 -12.27
C SER A 175 9.62 25.23 -11.67
N SER A 176 9.11 25.07 -10.45
CA SER A 176 8.39 26.10 -9.69
C SER A 176 8.53 25.79 -8.20
N LEU A 177 8.74 26.83 -7.40
CA LEU A 177 8.92 26.75 -5.96
C LEU A 177 8.16 27.89 -5.26
N ASP A 178 7.44 27.54 -4.21
CA ASP A 178 6.78 28.44 -3.26
C ASP A 178 7.12 27.96 -1.84
N ASN A 179 8.15 28.57 -1.24
CA ASN A 179 8.60 28.24 0.11
C ASN A 179 7.65 28.79 1.20
N GLU A 180 6.77 29.75 0.90
CA GLU A 180 5.84 30.27 1.90
C GLU A 180 4.72 29.26 2.17
N GLN A 181 4.18 28.67 1.10
CA GLN A 181 3.11 27.68 1.19
C GLN A 181 3.62 26.23 1.26
N GLY A 182 4.93 26.05 1.07
CA GLY A 182 5.56 24.74 1.14
C GLY A 182 5.39 23.89 -0.12
N ASN A 183 5.25 24.50 -1.29
CA ASN A 183 4.90 23.83 -2.53
C ASN A 183 6.05 23.85 -3.53
N VAL A 184 6.39 22.69 -4.08
CA VAL A 184 7.40 22.58 -5.14
C VAL A 184 6.93 21.68 -6.27
N ARG A 185 7.32 22.03 -7.51
CA ARG A 185 6.94 21.29 -8.71
C ARG A 185 8.13 21.02 -9.62
N TRP A 186 8.19 19.81 -10.15
CA TRP A 186 9.09 19.42 -11.23
C TRP A 186 8.28 18.98 -12.43
N ILE A 187 8.51 19.62 -13.56
CA ILE A 187 7.92 19.25 -14.85
C ILE A 187 8.96 18.42 -15.60
N VAL A 188 8.63 17.17 -15.89
CA VAL A 188 9.48 16.22 -16.62
C VAL A 188 8.91 16.06 -18.01
N LYS A 189 9.70 16.40 -19.03
CA LYS A 189 9.23 16.37 -20.41
C LYS A 189 9.19 14.94 -20.94
N PRO A 190 8.32 14.62 -21.91
CA PRO A 190 8.32 13.31 -22.56
C PRO A 190 9.72 13.00 -23.13
N GLY A 191 10.21 11.78 -22.90
CA GLY A 191 11.53 11.33 -23.37
C GLY A 191 12.72 11.78 -22.50
N GLU A 192 12.48 12.56 -21.45
CA GLU A 192 13.51 12.87 -20.45
C GLU A 192 13.65 11.69 -19.48
N ASP A 193 14.83 11.05 -19.47
CA ASP A 193 15.14 10.01 -18.47
C ASP A 193 15.43 10.68 -17.12
N ARG A 194 14.53 10.48 -16.16
CA ARG A 194 14.67 11.02 -14.81
C ARG A 194 14.45 9.90 -13.80
N LYS A 195 15.54 9.48 -13.16
CA LYS A 195 15.58 8.33 -12.22
C LYS A 195 15.19 8.70 -10.79
N GLY A 196 15.30 9.96 -10.43
CA GLY A 196 14.94 10.44 -9.10
C GLY A 196 15.10 11.95 -8.94
N ILE A 197 14.67 12.43 -7.79
CA ILE A 197 14.78 13.82 -7.35
C ILE A 197 15.30 13.81 -5.91
N SER A 198 16.40 14.48 -5.67
CA SER A 198 17.02 14.61 -4.35
C SER A 198 16.98 16.07 -3.92
N TYR A 199 16.55 16.37 -2.71
CA TYR A 199 16.41 17.75 -2.24
C TYR A 199 16.62 17.89 -0.73
N LEU A 200 16.98 19.10 -0.33
CA LEU A 200 17.24 19.51 1.05
C LEU A 200 16.16 20.47 1.51
N VAL A 201 15.59 20.17 2.68
CA VAL A 201 14.57 21.01 3.30
C VAL A 201 15.09 21.57 4.62
N LYS A 202 15.07 22.89 4.78
CA LYS A 202 15.21 23.55 6.08
C LYS A 202 13.91 23.40 6.85
N VAL A 203 14.00 22.83 8.04
CA VAL A 203 12.90 22.76 9.00
C VAL A 203 12.67 24.16 9.56
N ASP A 204 11.41 24.57 9.76
CA ASP A 204 11.12 25.83 10.45
C ASP A 204 11.78 25.86 11.84
N GLU A 205 12.47 26.95 12.16
CA GLU A 205 13.10 27.16 13.47
C GLU A 205 12.07 27.20 14.60
N ARG A 206 10.80 27.52 14.28
CA ARG A 206 9.68 27.57 15.22
C ARG A 206 8.84 26.29 15.22
N ALA A 207 9.26 25.25 14.50
CA ALA A 207 8.53 23.99 14.46
C ALA A 207 8.40 23.41 15.88
N PRO A 208 7.17 23.07 16.32
CA PRO A 208 6.96 22.53 17.66
C PRO A 208 7.60 21.14 17.78
N VAL A 209 8.44 20.99 18.81
CA VAL A 209 9.08 19.72 19.15
C VAL A 209 8.04 18.70 19.61
N ASP A 210 8.34 17.42 19.38
CA ASP A 210 7.52 16.23 19.64
C ASP A 210 6.19 16.21 18.89
N ARG A 211 6.17 16.85 17.71
CA ARG A 211 5.04 16.82 16.79
C ARG A 211 5.36 16.00 15.55
N MET A 212 4.36 15.26 15.08
CA MET A 212 4.40 14.64 13.76
C MET A 212 3.96 15.64 12.71
N GLU A 213 4.81 15.89 11.73
CA GLU A 213 4.50 16.68 10.55
C GLU A 213 4.37 15.78 9.32
N SER A 214 3.65 16.25 8.29
CA SER A 214 3.39 15.48 7.08
C SER A 214 4.03 16.08 5.85
N LEU A 215 4.67 15.23 5.03
CA LEU A 215 5.07 15.55 3.67
C LEU A 215 4.20 14.75 2.69
N ALA A 216 3.69 15.41 1.66
CA ALA A 216 2.77 14.81 0.70
C ALA A 216 3.23 15.10 -0.74
N GLY A 217 3.27 14.04 -1.54
CA GLY A 217 3.66 14.12 -2.94
C GLY A 217 2.59 13.58 -3.85
N GLU A 218 2.49 14.12 -5.06
CA GLU A 218 1.64 13.59 -6.11
C GLU A 218 2.29 13.70 -7.49
N ILE A 219 1.96 12.76 -8.37
CA ILE A 219 2.39 12.71 -9.75
C ILE A 219 1.17 12.85 -10.65
N VAL A 220 1.25 13.74 -11.64
CA VAL A 220 0.22 13.95 -12.65
C VAL A 220 0.81 13.67 -14.03
N VAL A 221 0.25 12.68 -14.74
CA VAL A 221 0.74 12.23 -16.06
C VAL A 221 -0.07 12.86 -17.19
N GLY A 222 0.60 13.50 -18.16
CA GLY A 222 0.00 13.93 -19.43
C GLY A 222 -0.46 15.40 -19.51
N PRO A 223 -0.59 15.94 -20.74
CA PRO A 223 -0.80 17.37 -20.99
C PRO A 223 -2.26 17.87 -20.86
N GLU A 224 -3.27 16.98 -20.81
CA GLU A 224 -4.69 17.36 -20.91
C GLU A 224 -5.44 17.45 -19.58
N GLY A 225 -4.76 17.35 -18.43
CA GLY A 225 -5.35 17.60 -17.10
C GLY A 225 -6.47 16.64 -16.66
N ARG A 226 -6.74 15.58 -17.43
CA ARG A 226 -7.78 14.57 -17.13
C ARG A 226 -7.27 13.35 -16.35
N SER A 227 -5.95 13.22 -16.20
CA SER A 227 -5.35 12.13 -15.41
C SER A 227 -5.46 12.47 -13.93
N LYS A 228 -6.01 11.53 -13.14
CA LYS A 228 -6.03 11.69 -11.68
C LYS A 228 -4.60 11.70 -11.12
N PRO A 229 -4.32 12.55 -10.12
CA PRO A 229 -3.04 12.51 -9.42
C PRO A 229 -2.83 11.16 -8.73
N VAL A 230 -1.61 10.64 -8.82
CA VAL A 230 -1.16 9.43 -8.11
C VAL A 230 -0.29 9.87 -6.93
N PRO A 231 -0.55 9.46 -5.70
CA PRO A 231 0.28 9.84 -4.56
C PRO A 231 1.68 9.23 -4.65
N VAL A 232 2.69 9.99 -4.22
CA VAL A 232 4.05 9.48 -3.98
C VAL A 232 4.01 8.54 -2.78
N ARG A 233 4.59 7.36 -2.95
CA ARG A 233 4.62 6.29 -1.94
C ARG A 233 5.76 6.49 -0.95
N GLY A 234 5.83 5.62 0.06
CA GLY A 234 6.85 5.64 1.09
C GLY A 234 6.45 6.46 2.31
N ALA A 235 7.44 6.94 3.06
CA ALA A 235 7.20 7.66 4.30
C ALA A 235 6.56 9.03 4.05
N THR A 236 5.51 9.35 4.79
CA THR A 236 4.72 10.59 4.68
C THR A 236 4.71 11.42 5.94
N ARG A 237 5.31 10.92 7.01
CA ARG A 237 5.35 11.58 8.31
C ARG A 237 6.75 11.61 8.84
N ILE A 238 7.09 12.70 9.50
CA ILE A 238 8.37 12.94 10.14
C ILE A 238 8.12 13.48 11.54
N GLN A 239 8.95 13.05 12.49
CA GLN A 239 8.87 13.52 13.87
C GLN A 239 9.78 14.74 14.04
N VAL A 240 9.22 15.86 14.48
CA VAL A 240 10.00 17.05 14.84
C VAL A 240 10.58 16.82 16.23
N SER A 241 11.86 16.47 16.33
CA SER A 241 12.54 16.20 17.60
C SER A 241 14.01 16.59 17.49
N PRO A 242 14.71 16.88 18.60
CA PRO A 242 16.07 17.41 18.61
C PRO A 242 17.16 16.38 18.27
N TYR A 243 16.84 15.42 17.40
CA TYR A 243 17.74 14.38 16.92
C TYR A 243 18.26 14.71 15.52
N HIS A 244 19.48 14.29 15.25
CA HIS A 244 20.06 14.36 13.91
C HIS A 244 19.29 13.40 12.99
N TRP A 245 19.12 13.75 11.71
CA TRP A 245 18.33 12.94 10.78
C TRP A 245 18.92 11.53 10.56
N ALA A 246 20.23 11.37 10.80
CA ALA A 246 20.96 10.12 10.69
C ALA A 246 20.89 9.25 11.97
N ASP A 247 20.52 9.83 13.12
CA ASP A 247 20.27 9.07 14.35
C ASP A 247 18.88 8.45 14.23
N LEU A 248 18.82 7.16 13.93
CA LEU A 248 17.58 6.46 13.59
C LEU A 248 16.80 6.03 14.82
N ASN A 249 17.49 5.87 15.95
CA ASN A 249 16.92 5.36 17.20
C ASN A 249 16.62 6.47 18.23
N GLY A 250 17.16 7.67 18.05
CA GLY A 250 17.00 8.85 18.92
C GLY A 250 17.76 8.74 20.24
N ASP A 251 18.93 8.10 20.26
CA ASP A 251 19.71 7.86 21.48
C ASP A 251 20.85 8.87 21.71
N TRP A 252 20.92 9.92 20.89
CA TRP A 252 21.95 10.98 20.91
C TRP A 252 23.34 10.51 20.48
N ARG A 253 23.39 9.38 19.78
CA ARG A 253 24.59 8.83 19.18
C ARG A 253 24.27 8.52 17.73
N ILE A 254 25.31 8.52 16.91
CA ILE A 254 25.23 8.04 15.55
C ILE A 254 26.20 6.87 15.56
N ASP A 255 25.72 5.64 15.42
CA ASP A 255 26.58 4.45 15.43
C ASP A 255 27.11 4.10 14.03
N ASP A 256 27.98 3.09 13.94
CA ASP A 256 28.57 2.66 12.67
C ASP A 256 27.51 2.19 11.66
N GLY A 257 26.42 1.59 12.13
CA GLY A 257 25.32 1.14 11.27
C GLY A 257 24.52 2.32 10.72
N GLU A 258 24.27 3.33 11.55
CA GLU A 258 23.63 4.57 11.16
C GLU A 258 24.50 5.39 10.19
N MET A 259 25.81 5.42 10.39
CA MET A 259 26.77 6.03 9.47
C MET A 259 26.79 5.34 8.10
N LEU A 260 26.71 4.00 8.05
CA LEU A 260 26.62 3.27 6.78
C LEU A 260 25.35 3.65 6.00
N LEU A 261 24.20 3.70 6.67
CA LEU A 261 22.93 4.11 6.05
C LEU A 261 22.93 5.58 5.63
N ALA A 262 23.59 6.43 6.40
CA ALA A 262 23.81 7.83 6.03
C ALA A 262 24.69 7.91 4.78
N SER A 263 25.78 7.15 4.69
CA SER A 263 26.65 7.08 3.50
C SER A 263 25.87 6.73 2.23
N ASP A 264 24.98 5.73 2.29
CA ASP A 264 24.09 5.39 1.17
C ASP A 264 23.23 6.60 0.74
N THR A 265 22.74 7.37 1.71
CA THR A 265 21.96 8.60 1.44
C THR A 265 22.81 9.64 0.73
N PHE A 266 24.06 9.84 1.14
CA PHE A 266 25.00 10.75 0.48
C PHE A 266 25.32 10.33 -0.96
N GLU A 267 25.50 9.03 -1.21
CA GLU A 267 25.73 8.51 -2.56
C GLU A 267 24.53 8.74 -3.48
N VAL A 268 23.31 8.45 -3.00
CA VAL A 268 22.06 8.65 -3.76
C VAL A 268 21.81 10.14 -4.02
N MET A 269 22.15 11.00 -3.06
CA MET A 269 21.93 12.44 -3.13
C MET A 269 23.14 13.21 -3.66
N LYS A 270 24.04 12.54 -4.39
CA LYS A 270 25.21 13.17 -4.98
C LYS A 270 24.83 14.40 -5.80
N GLY A 271 25.37 15.54 -5.39
CA GLY A 271 25.21 16.82 -6.05
C GLY A 271 24.44 17.85 -5.21
N VAL A 272 23.65 17.43 -4.22
CA VAL A 272 23.17 18.36 -3.19
C VAL A 272 24.18 18.43 -2.04
N HIS A 273 24.29 19.59 -1.40
CA HIS A 273 25.31 19.88 -0.39
C HIS A 273 24.85 19.43 1.00
N LEU A 274 24.87 18.11 1.22
CA LEU A 274 24.79 17.56 2.58
C LEU A 274 26.15 17.72 3.28
N ASP A 275 26.13 18.11 4.55
CA ASP A 275 27.36 18.34 5.33
C ASP A 275 27.89 17.03 5.93
N TRP A 276 28.65 16.28 5.11
CA TRP A 276 29.31 15.05 5.53
C TRP A 276 30.29 15.28 6.69
N ASN A 277 31.04 16.39 6.64
CA ASN A 277 32.06 16.70 7.63
C ASN A 277 31.45 16.97 9.01
N GLN A 278 30.26 17.59 9.07
CA GLN A 278 29.53 17.73 10.33
C GLN A 278 29.13 16.36 10.86
N LEU A 279 28.53 15.51 10.02
CA LEU A 279 28.09 14.18 10.41
C LEU A 279 29.24 13.31 10.95
N GLU A 280 30.37 13.27 10.26
CA GLU A 280 31.58 12.56 10.73
C GLU A 280 32.03 13.06 12.11
N LYS A 281 32.05 14.37 12.35
CA LYS A 281 32.42 14.92 13.66
C LYS A 281 31.48 14.51 14.78
N LEU A 282 30.18 14.39 14.49
CA LEU A 282 29.20 13.92 15.47
C LEU A 282 29.46 12.44 15.80
N TRP A 283 29.66 11.61 14.77
CA TRP A 283 30.01 10.19 14.92
C TRP A 283 31.31 9.98 15.70
N ASP A 284 32.41 10.62 15.28
CA ASP A 284 33.73 10.52 15.91
C ASP A 284 33.73 10.91 17.40
N SER A 285 32.82 11.80 17.80
CA SER A 285 32.69 12.25 19.17
C SER A 285 31.99 11.26 20.10
N GLY A 286 31.27 10.29 19.53
CA GLY A 286 30.56 9.22 20.23
C GLY A 286 29.22 9.62 20.87
N SER A 287 28.92 10.92 20.98
CA SER A 287 27.59 11.45 21.33
C SER A 287 27.46 12.91 20.91
N TYR A 288 26.24 13.42 20.77
CA TYR A 288 26.00 14.81 20.42
C TYR A 288 24.85 15.42 21.22
N GLN A 289 24.75 16.74 21.17
CA GLN A 289 23.59 17.46 21.70
C GLN A 289 23.06 18.46 20.67
N TRP A 290 21.77 18.77 20.79
CA TRP A 290 21.14 19.84 20.03
C TRP A 290 21.25 21.17 20.78
N ASP A 291 21.87 22.17 20.16
CA ASP A 291 21.87 23.55 20.64
C ASP A 291 20.72 24.32 19.99
N ALA A 292 19.65 24.52 20.75
CA ALA A 292 18.47 25.27 20.30
C ALA A 292 18.75 26.77 20.05
N GLY A 293 19.80 27.34 20.64
CA GLY A 293 20.15 28.75 20.45
C GLY A 293 20.80 29.02 19.10
N THR A 294 21.60 28.05 18.60
CA THR A 294 22.27 28.17 17.30
C THR A 294 21.66 27.29 16.21
N ALA A 295 20.65 26.50 16.56
CA ALA A 295 20.02 25.48 15.72
C ALA A 295 21.05 24.53 15.08
N ARG A 296 21.99 24.05 15.90
CA ARG A 296 23.09 23.18 15.45
C ARG A 296 23.30 22.00 16.39
N PHE A 297 23.74 20.90 15.79
CA PHE A 297 24.25 19.76 16.53
C PHE A 297 25.70 20.02 16.92
N VAL A 298 26.00 19.80 18.21
CA VAL A 298 27.32 20.00 18.80
C VAL A 298 27.83 18.65 19.31
N PRO A 299 29.05 18.24 18.93
CA PRO A 299 29.64 17.00 19.44
C PRO A 299 29.90 17.10 20.94
N VAL A 300 29.60 16.03 21.66
CA VAL A 300 29.86 15.88 23.10
C VAL A 300 30.80 14.69 23.26
N LYS A 301 32.05 14.99 23.60
CA LYS A 301 33.06 13.93 23.81
C LYS A 301 32.75 13.21 25.13
N ALA A 302 32.67 11.89 25.08
CA ALA A 302 32.59 11.09 26.31
C ALA A 302 33.81 11.39 27.21
N GLU A 303 33.56 11.72 28.49
CA GLU A 303 34.64 11.80 29.47
C GLU A 303 35.36 10.44 29.53
N PRO A 304 36.70 10.41 29.53
CA PRO A 304 37.42 9.16 29.72
C PRO A 304 37.00 8.56 31.05
N ALA A 305 36.63 7.28 31.05
CA ALA A 305 36.28 6.56 32.26
C ALA A 305 37.38 6.78 33.32
N PRO A 306 37.02 7.04 34.60
CA PRO A 306 38.02 7.25 35.64
C PRO A 306 38.95 6.05 35.69
N ASP A 307 40.24 6.34 35.50
CA ASP A 307 41.31 5.36 35.40
C ASP A 307 41.33 4.51 36.69
N SER A 308 40.84 3.27 36.60
CA SER A 308 40.78 2.34 37.73
C SER A 308 42.15 1.81 38.16
N SER A 309 43.23 2.47 37.74
CA SER A 309 44.62 2.09 37.94
C SER A 309 45.34 2.94 39.00
N SER A 310 44.66 3.88 39.68
CA SER A 310 45.26 4.59 40.82
C SER A 310 45.52 3.62 41.98
N PRO A 311 46.78 3.33 42.35
CA PRO A 311 47.06 2.45 43.48
C PRO A 311 46.60 3.13 44.78
N PRO A 312 46.15 2.34 45.78
CA PRO A 312 45.72 2.90 47.06
C PRO A 312 46.91 3.61 47.71
N LEU A 313 46.71 4.89 48.05
CA LEU A 313 47.60 5.64 48.92
C LEU A 313 47.69 4.90 50.27
N VAL A 314 48.81 4.20 50.48
CA VAL A 314 49.17 3.63 51.77
C VAL A 314 49.48 4.81 52.70
N ARG A 315 48.64 5.00 53.72
CA ARG A 315 48.92 5.85 54.88
C ARG A 315 49.52 5.02 56.00
#